data_AF-A0A8S9GB01-F1
#
_entry.id   AF-A0A8S9GB01-F1
#
_cell.length_a   1.000
_cell.length_b   1.000
_cell.length_c   1.000
_cell.angle_alpha   90.00
_cell.angle_beta   90.00
_cell.angle_gamma   90.00
#
_symmetry.space_group_name_H-M   'P 1'
#
loop_
_entity.id
_entity.type
_entity.pdbx_description
1 polymer ?
#
loop_
_entity_poly.entity_id
_entity_poly.type
_entity_poly.pdbx_seq_one_letter_code
_entity_poly.pdbx_strand_id
1 'polypeptide(L)'
;MVNPHIKNKVWEVIQFKFWFDDPPMRKVFVMSALGSRCKDVKLRHWKEYKRDSLSETLLNRPENVPENQWGHFVHMRFTEKWKRSGRVRCVGRGPTPSKLVNHSPVTRQEIENSEMVIDLKSQVKELSDQVKGMTTFIQQVI
;
A
#
# COMPACT_ATOMS: atom_id res chain seq x y z
N MET A 1 6.91 9.12 7.92
CA MET A 1 5.62 8.63 8.47
C MET A 1 5.06 9.72 9.38
N VAL A 2 3.74 9.95 9.43
CA VAL A 2 3.15 10.94 10.36
C VAL A 2 3.32 10.42 11.78
N ASN A 3 3.75 11.28 12.70
CA ASN A 3 3.97 10.94 14.11
C ASN A 3 2.69 10.31 14.73
N PRO A 4 2.77 9.14 15.40
CA PRO A 4 1.63 8.49 16.02
C PRO A 4 0.82 9.39 16.96
N HIS A 5 1.47 10.30 17.68
CA HIS A 5 0.80 11.24 18.57
C HIS A 5 -0.14 12.20 17.83
N ILE A 6 0.21 12.60 16.60
CA ILE A 6 -0.64 13.45 15.76
C ILE A 6 -1.89 12.68 15.33
N LYS A 7 -1.74 11.40 14.97
CA LYS A 7 -2.87 10.53 14.59
C LYS A 7 -3.86 10.34 15.74
N ASN A 8 -3.37 10.22 16.97
CA ASN A 8 -4.23 10.09 18.15
C ASN A 8 -5.00 11.38 18.43
N LYS A 9 -4.34 12.54 18.42
CA LYS A 9 -5.03 13.84 18.57
C LYS A 9 -6.10 14.10 17.51
N VAL A 10 -5.81 13.77 16.25
CA VAL A 10 -6.80 13.89 15.17
C VAL A 10 -8.00 12.97 15.43
N TRP A 11 -7.75 11.75 15.90
CA TRP A 11 -8.82 10.81 16.23
C TRP A 11 -9.68 11.30 17.40
N GLU A 12 -9.09 11.85 18.46
CA GLU A 12 -9.81 12.45 19.60
C GLU A 12 -10.79 13.55 19.15
N VAL A 13 -10.33 14.44 18.26
CA VAL A 13 -11.18 15.52 17.71
C VAL A 13 -12.34 14.95 16.87
N ILE A 14 -12.10 13.88 16.11
CA ILE A 14 -13.14 13.22 15.31
C ILE A 14 -14.15 12.54 16.22
N GLN A 15 -13.70 11.79 17.22
CA GLN A 15 -14.59 11.13 18.18
C GLN A 15 -15.46 12.12 18.94
N PHE A 16 -14.93 13.30 19.27
CA PHE A 16 -15.73 14.35 19.92
C PHE A 16 -16.87 14.87 19.03
N LYS A 17 -16.73 14.82 17.71
CA LYS A 17 -17.71 15.37 16.76
C LYS A 17 -18.68 14.33 16.18
N PHE A 18 -18.33 13.05 16.25
CA PHE A 18 -19.06 11.98 15.59
C PHE A 18 -19.27 10.81 16.54
N TRP A 19 -20.48 10.26 16.55
CA TRP A 19 -20.75 9.01 17.24
C TRP A 19 -20.29 7.81 16.42
N PHE A 20 -19.63 6.84 17.06
CA PHE A 20 -19.17 5.61 16.43
C PHE A 20 -19.68 4.41 17.21
N ASP A 21 -20.17 3.39 16.49
CA ASP A 21 -20.64 2.10 17.00
C ASP A 21 -19.49 1.24 17.56
N ASP A 22 -18.38 1.13 16.83
CA ASP A 22 -17.14 0.45 17.23
C ASP A 22 -15.94 1.39 17.03
N PRO A 23 -15.61 2.25 18.01
CA PRO A 23 -14.57 3.25 17.84
C PRO A 23 -13.19 2.67 17.46
N PRO A 24 -12.69 1.58 18.07
CA PRO A 24 -11.43 0.94 17.64
C PRO A 24 -11.41 0.52 16.17
N MET A 25 -12.46 -0.19 15.69
CA MET A 25 -12.53 -0.64 14.31
C MET A 25 -12.68 0.54 13.34
N ARG A 26 -13.54 1.51 13.68
CA ARG A 26 -13.79 2.71 12.88
C ARG A 26 -12.57 3.61 12.79
N LYS A 27 -11.74 3.69 13.84
CA LYS A 27 -10.48 4.45 13.85
C LYS A 27 -9.58 4.06 12.69
N VAL A 28 -9.36 2.76 12.49
CA VAL A 28 -8.46 2.27 11.44
C VAL A 28 -8.95 2.70 10.07
N PHE A 29 -10.25 2.51 9.81
CA PHE A 29 -10.88 2.90 8.55
C PHE A 29 -10.83 4.41 8.31
N VAL A 30 -11.29 5.21 9.27
CA VAL A 30 -11.36 6.67 9.16
C VAL A 30 -9.96 7.26 8.96
N MET A 31 -8.98 6.83 9.76
CA MET A 31 -7.61 7.32 9.63
C MET A 31 -6.98 6.94 8.29
N SER A 32 -7.30 5.77 7.74
CA SER A 32 -6.87 5.36 6.40
C SER A 32 -7.49 6.24 5.31
N ALA A 33 -8.81 6.43 5.35
CA ALA A 33 -9.55 7.25 4.40
C ALA A 33 -9.06 8.72 4.41
N LEU A 34 -8.92 9.32 5.60
CA LEU A 34 -8.37 10.65 5.77
C LEU A 34 -6.92 10.76 5.28
N GLY A 35 -6.12 9.73 5.53
CA GLY A 35 -4.76 9.64 5.00
C GLY A 35 -4.73 9.67 3.48
N SER A 36 -5.66 8.97 2.81
CA SER A 36 -5.80 9.00 1.36
C SER A 36 -6.22 10.38 0.86
N ARG A 37 -7.30 10.95 1.42
CA ARG A 37 -7.80 12.28 1.05
C ARG A 37 -6.76 13.38 1.27
N CYS A 38 -5.97 13.31 2.35
CA CYS A 38 -4.88 14.25 2.59
C CYS A 38 -3.79 14.18 1.50
N LYS A 39 -3.48 12.97 0.99
CA LYS A 39 -2.54 12.82 -0.14
C LYS A 39 -3.10 13.48 -1.40
N ASP A 40 -4.37 13.28 -1.70
CA ASP A 40 -5.04 13.88 -2.87
C ASP A 40 -5.04 15.41 -2.81
N VAL A 41 -5.40 15.97 -1.64
CA VAL A 41 -5.36 17.42 -1.40
C VAL A 41 -3.96 17.98 -1.63
N LYS A 42 -2.92 17.34 -1.06
CA LYS A 42 -1.53 17.75 -1.27
C LYS A 42 -1.10 17.68 -2.72
N LEU A 43 -1.56 16.67 -3.47
CA LEU A 43 -1.27 16.55 -4.90
C LEU A 43 -1.95 17.66 -5.71
N ARG A 44 -3.21 17.95 -5.42
CA ARG A 44 -3.95 19.05 -6.05
C ARG A 44 -3.30 20.39 -5.76
N HIS A 45 -2.98 20.67 -4.49
CA HIS A 45 -2.27 21.91 -4.12
C HIS A 45 -0.92 22.01 -4.83
N TRP A 46 -0.18 20.90 -4.94
CA TRP A 46 1.07 20.90 -5.71
C TRP A 46 0.83 21.21 -7.19
N LYS A 47 -0.24 20.72 -7.80
CA LYS A 47 -0.55 21.01 -9.21
C LYS A 47 -0.93 22.48 -9.43
N GLU A 48 -1.72 23.05 -8.52
CA GLU A 48 -2.28 24.40 -8.66
C GLU A 48 -1.30 25.49 -8.24
N TYR A 49 -0.53 25.25 -7.17
CA TYR A 49 0.27 26.29 -6.52
C TYR A 49 1.79 26.16 -6.76
N LYS A 50 2.28 25.06 -7.35
CA LYS A 50 3.70 24.94 -7.69
C LYS A 50 4.11 25.97 -8.73
N ARG A 51 5.26 26.61 -8.50
CA ARG A 51 5.99 27.47 -9.44
C ARG A 51 7.34 26.86 -9.79
N ASP A 52 8.12 27.53 -10.62
CA ASP A 52 9.35 26.95 -11.15
C ASP A 52 10.48 26.99 -10.13
N SER A 53 10.50 28.01 -9.28
CA SER A 53 11.44 28.10 -8.17
C SER A 53 10.83 27.70 -6.82
N LEU A 54 11.72 27.34 -5.88
CA LEU A 54 11.37 27.08 -4.48
C LEU A 54 10.74 28.32 -3.84
N SER A 55 11.39 29.48 -3.98
CA SER A 55 10.95 30.74 -3.36
C SER A 55 9.59 31.19 -3.85
N GLU A 56 9.34 31.15 -5.17
CA GLU A 56 8.01 31.47 -5.72
C GLU A 56 6.94 30.49 -5.25
N THR A 57 7.28 29.21 -5.12
CA THR A 57 6.32 28.21 -4.61
C THR A 57 6.02 28.43 -3.12
N LEU A 58 7.01 28.85 -2.32
CA LEU A 58 6.82 29.18 -0.91
C LEU A 58 5.89 30.40 -0.75
N LEU A 59 6.08 31.43 -1.58
CA LEU A 59 5.26 32.64 -1.58
C LEU A 59 3.84 32.38 -2.11
N ASN A 60 3.69 31.49 -3.10
CA ASN A 60 2.40 31.12 -3.69
C ASN A 60 1.64 30.10 -2.80
N ARG A 61 1.50 30.41 -1.52
CA ARG A 61 0.85 29.56 -0.52
C ARG A 61 -0.68 29.71 -0.59
N PRO A 62 -1.46 28.61 -0.55
CA PRO A 62 -2.91 28.67 -0.35
C PRO A 62 -3.29 29.31 0.99
N GLU A 63 -4.29 30.19 1.02
CA GLU A 63 -4.72 30.91 2.23
C GLU A 63 -5.15 30.00 3.39
N ASN A 64 -5.75 28.86 3.07
CA ASN A 64 -6.25 27.89 4.04
C ASN A 64 -5.16 26.95 4.61
N VAL A 65 -3.90 27.11 4.20
CA VAL A 65 -2.79 26.25 4.65
C VAL A 65 -1.82 27.05 5.52
N PRO A 66 -1.56 26.62 6.77
CA PRO A 66 -0.58 27.26 7.64
C PRO A 66 0.83 27.29 7.02
N GLU A 67 1.58 28.38 7.27
CA GLU A 67 2.91 28.61 6.71
C GLU A 67 3.88 27.46 6.98
N ASN A 68 3.96 27.02 8.23
CA ASN A 68 4.84 25.93 8.65
C ASN A 68 4.55 24.62 7.90
N GLN A 69 3.26 24.31 7.68
CA GLN A 69 2.85 23.12 6.95
C GLN A 69 3.17 23.22 5.45
N TRP A 70 2.95 24.40 4.87
CA TRP A 70 3.27 24.67 3.48
C TRP A 70 4.77 24.61 3.23
N GLY A 71 5.57 25.34 4.03
CA GLY A 71 7.02 25.37 3.93
C GLY A 71 7.64 23.98 4.01
N HIS A 72 7.26 23.20 5.03
CA HIS A 72 7.72 21.82 5.17
C HIS A 72 7.35 20.96 3.94
N PHE A 73 6.13 21.10 3.41
CA PHE A 73 5.68 20.36 2.24
C PHE A 73 6.47 20.74 0.97
N VAL A 74 6.67 22.04 0.73
CA VAL A 74 7.39 22.56 -0.43
C VAL A 74 8.86 22.17 -0.38
N HIS A 75 9.55 22.38 0.74
CA HIS A 75 10.94 21.95 0.90
C HIS A 75 11.09 20.46 0.65
N MET A 76 10.22 19.63 1.24
CA MET A 76 10.22 18.18 1.00
C MET A 76 10.08 17.83 -0.48
N ARG A 77 9.22 18.53 -1.24
CA ARG A 77 8.97 18.27 -2.66
C ARG A 77 10.11 18.69 -3.59
N PHE A 78 10.88 19.71 -3.19
CA PHE A 78 12.05 20.15 -3.94
C PHE A 78 13.31 19.33 -3.61
N THR A 79 13.30 18.46 -2.59
CA THR A 79 14.43 17.57 -2.31
C THR A 79 14.71 16.59 -3.46
N GLU A 80 15.99 16.30 -3.71
CA GLU A 80 16.43 15.29 -4.69
C GLU A 80 15.84 13.91 -4.41
N LYS A 81 15.65 13.56 -3.13
CA LYS A 81 14.99 12.33 -2.72
C LYS A 81 13.58 12.22 -3.30
N TRP A 82 12.82 13.32 -3.33
CA TRP A 82 11.48 13.33 -3.90
C TRP A 82 11.51 13.24 -5.44
N LYS A 83 12.46 13.90 -6.10
CA LYS A 83 12.65 13.81 -7.56
C LYS A 83 13.01 12.39 -8.01
N ARG A 84 13.89 11.72 -7.25
CA ARG A 84 14.34 10.33 -7.50
C ARG A 84 13.35 9.27 -7.05
N SER A 85 12.46 9.58 -6.10
CA SER A 85 11.35 8.71 -5.70
C SER A 85 10.23 8.69 -6.74
N GLY A 86 10.60 8.74 -8.03
CA GLY A 86 9.71 8.61 -9.18
C GLY A 86 8.74 7.50 -8.90
N ARG A 87 7.54 7.87 -8.45
CA ARG A 87 6.44 6.92 -8.30
C ARG A 87 6.33 6.28 -9.65
N VAL A 88 6.35 4.96 -9.67
CA VAL A 88 5.72 4.24 -10.76
C VAL A 88 4.30 4.78 -10.87
N ARG A 89 4.08 5.64 -11.86
CA ARG A 89 2.79 6.22 -12.16
C ARG A 89 2.15 5.26 -13.13
N CYS A 90 1.11 4.56 -12.68
CA CYS A 90 0.16 3.88 -13.55
C CYS A 90 -0.62 4.84 -14.48
N VAL A 91 -0.30 6.14 -14.46
CA VAL A 91 -0.79 7.19 -15.36
C VAL A 91 0.40 8.03 -15.83
N GLY A 92 1.02 7.62 -16.95
CA GLY A 92 2.00 8.40 -17.72
C GLY A 92 3.45 7.91 -17.64
N ARG A 93 3.92 7.30 -18.75
CA ARG A 93 5.30 7.03 -19.19
C ARG A 93 6.34 6.58 -18.13
N GLY A 94 5.93 5.90 -17.07
CA GLY A 94 6.84 5.15 -16.20
C GLY A 94 6.67 3.65 -16.42
N PRO A 95 7.71 2.82 -16.20
CA PRO A 95 7.54 1.37 -16.22
C PRO A 95 6.53 0.99 -15.13
N THR A 96 5.44 0.31 -15.51
CA THR A 96 4.42 -0.25 -14.61
C THR A 96 5.09 -1.09 -13.51
N PRO A 97 4.58 -1.16 -12.25
CA PRO A 97 5.32 -1.83 -11.17
C PRO A 97 5.52 -3.32 -11.45
N SER A 98 4.62 -3.89 -12.25
CA SER A 98 4.72 -5.25 -12.80
C SER A 98 5.97 -5.49 -13.66
N LYS A 99 6.70 -4.45 -14.07
CA LYS A 99 7.97 -4.53 -14.80
C LYS A 99 9.21 -4.37 -13.90
N LEU A 100 9.04 -4.00 -12.64
CA LEU A 100 10.14 -3.84 -11.67
C LEU A 100 10.32 -5.06 -10.77
N VAL A 101 9.31 -5.92 -10.70
CA VAL A 101 9.48 -7.24 -10.11
C VAL A 101 10.18 -8.09 -11.16
N ASN A 102 11.49 -8.18 -11.05
CA ASN A 102 12.26 -9.26 -11.65
C ASN A 102 11.68 -10.56 -11.08
N HIS A 103 10.72 -11.15 -11.78
CA HIS A 103 10.63 -12.60 -11.76
C HIS A 103 12.01 -13.06 -12.18
N SER A 104 12.74 -13.73 -11.29
CA SER A 104 13.87 -14.55 -11.73
C SER A 104 13.41 -15.32 -12.97
N PRO A 105 14.25 -15.49 -14.00
CA PRO A 105 13.90 -16.29 -15.17
C PRO A 105 13.91 -17.77 -14.78
N VAL A 106 13.27 -18.13 -13.67
CA VAL A 106 13.08 -19.51 -13.27
C VAL A 106 11.99 -20.02 -14.20
N THR A 107 12.41 -20.86 -15.12
CA THR A 107 11.52 -21.52 -16.06
C THR A 107 10.54 -22.40 -15.29
N ARG A 108 9.34 -22.61 -15.83
CA ARG A 108 8.30 -23.45 -15.22
C ARG A 108 8.84 -24.85 -14.86
N GLN A 109 9.82 -25.32 -15.61
CA GLN A 109 10.54 -26.58 -15.43
C GLN A 109 11.45 -26.58 -14.17
N GLU A 110 12.09 -25.46 -13.84
CA GLU A 110 12.92 -25.35 -12.63
C GLU A 110 12.08 -25.25 -11.34
N ILE A 111 10.88 -24.67 -11.41
CA ILE A 111 9.92 -24.67 -10.28
C ILE A 111 9.38 -26.08 -10.03
N GLU A 112 9.01 -26.80 -11.10
CA GLU A 112 8.50 -28.18 -10.99
C GLU A 112 9.54 -29.17 -10.48
N ASN A 113 10.83 -28.89 -10.75
CA ASN A 113 11.97 -29.67 -10.27
C ASN A 113 12.54 -29.19 -8.93
N SER A 114 11.94 -28.16 -8.32
CA SER A 114 12.36 -27.73 -6.98
C SER A 114 12.03 -28.80 -5.94
N GLU A 115 12.99 -29.08 -5.07
CA GLU A 115 12.92 -30.14 -4.04
C GLU A 115 11.63 -30.06 -3.21
N MET A 116 11.21 -28.84 -2.88
CA MET A 116 9.96 -28.58 -2.14
C MET A 116 8.70 -28.98 -2.93
N VAL A 117 8.67 -28.75 -4.25
CA VAL A 117 7.53 -29.14 -5.09
C VAL A 117 7.50 -30.65 -5.32
N ILE A 118 8.66 -31.30 -5.38
CA ILE A 118 8.76 -32.76 -5.44
C ILE A 118 8.24 -33.39 -4.15
N ASP A 119 8.65 -32.86 -2.99
CA ASP A 119 8.18 -33.34 -1.68
C ASP A 119 6.67 -33.16 -1.51
N LEU A 120 6.15 -31.97 -1.85
CA LEU A 120 4.70 -31.71 -1.85
C LEU A 120 3.94 -32.67 -2.78
N LYS A 121 4.43 -32.92 -3.99
CA LYS A 121 3.81 -33.89 -4.91
C LYS A 121 3.79 -35.30 -4.32
N SER A 122 4.84 -35.71 -3.61
CA SER A 122 4.89 -37.01 -2.95
C SER A 122 3.85 -37.12 -1.84
N GLN A 123 3.76 -36.11 -0.97
CA GLN A 123 2.78 -36.10 0.13
C GLN A 123 1.33 -36.11 -0.40
N VAL A 124 1.04 -35.37 -1.48
CA VAL A 124 -0.29 -35.38 -2.12
C VAL A 124 -0.63 -36.75 -2.69
N LYS A 125 0.37 -37.45 -3.26
CA LYS A 125 0.15 -38.80 -3.79
C LYS A 125 -0.15 -39.80 -2.67
N GLU A 126 0.61 -39.77 -1.59
CA GLU A 126 0.38 -40.63 -0.43
C GLU A 126 -1.03 -40.43 0.16
N LEU A 127 -1.43 -39.16 0.34
CA LEU A 127 -2.76 -38.83 0.82
C LEU A 127 -3.86 -39.32 -0.14
N SER A 128 -3.64 -39.18 -1.45
CA SER A 128 -4.58 -39.68 -2.47
C SER A 128 -4.74 -41.19 -2.40
N ASP A 129 -3.65 -41.93 -2.20
CA ASP A 129 -3.68 -43.39 -2.09
C ASP A 129 -4.41 -43.84 -0.81
N GLN A 130 -4.21 -43.13 0.31
CA GLN A 130 -4.95 -43.36 1.55
C GLN A 130 -6.46 -43.15 1.37
N VAL A 131 -6.86 -42.04 0.76
CA VAL A 131 -8.28 -41.73 0.49
C VAL A 131 -8.89 -42.79 -0.42
N LYS A 132 -8.16 -43.25 -1.44
CA LYS A 132 -8.61 -44.31 -2.34
C LYS A 132 -8.80 -45.65 -1.61
N GLY A 133 -7.87 -46.00 -0.71
CA GLY A 133 -7.98 -47.18 0.15
C GLY A 133 -9.21 -47.14 1.04
N MET A 134 -9.44 -46.01 1.72
CA MET A 134 -10.63 -45.80 2.53
C MET A 134 -11.93 -45.90 1.71
N THR A 135 -11.95 -45.29 0.53
CA THR A 135 -13.12 -45.34 -0.36
C THR A 135 -13.43 -46.77 -0.79
N THR A 136 -12.40 -47.56 -1.11
CA THR A 136 -12.56 -48.97 -1.52
C THR A 136 -13.05 -49.83 -0.36
N PHE A 137 -12.56 -49.59 0.86
CA PHE A 137 -13.03 -50.29 2.06
C PHE A 137 -14.50 -49.97 2.35
N ILE A 138 -14.89 -48.69 2.27
CA ILE A 138 -16.30 -48.29 2.44
C ILE A 138 -17.20 -48.99 1.42
N GLN A 139 -16.77 -49.10 0.16
CA GLN A 139 -17.51 -49.82 -0.90
C GLN A 139 -17.63 -51.33 -0.68
N GLN A 140 -16.80 -51.94 0.17
CA GLN A 140 -16.86 -53.38 0.47
C GLN A 140 -17.73 -53.69 1.71
N VAL A 141 -17.94 -52.70 2.57
CA VAL A 141 -18.67 -52.85 3.86
C VAL A 141 -20.15 -52.44 3.74
N ILE A 142 -20.47 -51.57 2.78
CA ILE A 142 -21.85 -51.17 2.40
C ILE A 142 -22.30 -52.00 1.22
#